data_AF-A0A2N2LDS3-F1
#
_entry.id   AF-A0A2N2LDS3-F1
#
_cell.length_a   1.000
_cell.length_b   1.000
_cell.length_c   1.000
_cell.angle_alpha   90.00
_cell.angle_beta   90.00
_cell.angle_gamma   90.00
#
_symmetry.space_group_name_H-M   'P 1'
#
loop_
_entity.id
_entity.type
_entity.pdbx_description
1 polymer ?
#
loop_
_entity_poly.entity_id
_entity_poly.type
_entity_poly.pdbx_seq_one_letter_code
_entity_poly.pdbx_strand_id
1 'polypeptide(L)'
;MLSPGRFTSLPILLAGDAEADLDALHALMEGAEGRLAQARSVALACAALRRVEYGVAVADVATVEKGFTILRAARRTRPVTPVICLLPAYLDPWGSPASERVHELAFAVRVHPLDAETLQDLVTAALEAPRIIPLAGLPDHAGIEWNQGEEVA
;
A
#
# COMPACT_ATOMS: atom_id res chain seq x y z
N MET A 1 -0.68 -29.52 -0.08
CA MET A 1 -2.05 -29.13 0.31
C MET A 1 -1.93 -28.01 1.31
N LEU A 2 -2.05 -26.77 0.87
CA LEU A 2 -2.19 -25.62 1.75
C LEU A 2 -3.61 -25.68 2.34
N SER A 3 -3.73 -25.60 3.66
CA SER A 3 -5.03 -25.51 4.32
C SER A 3 -5.77 -24.29 3.79
N PRO A 4 -7.09 -24.34 3.52
CA PRO A 4 -7.88 -23.14 3.23
C PRO A 4 -7.96 -22.31 4.52
N GLY A 5 -6.93 -21.52 4.74
CA GLY A 5 -6.82 -20.57 5.84
C GLY A 5 -7.96 -19.58 5.71
N ARG A 6 -8.64 -19.32 6.82
CA ARG A 6 -9.71 -18.33 6.91
C ARG A 6 -9.19 -16.97 6.45
N PHE A 7 -9.42 -16.63 5.19
CA PHE A 7 -9.19 -15.28 4.71
C PHE A 7 -10.02 -14.32 5.57
N THR A 8 -9.37 -13.26 6.04
CA THR A 8 -10.04 -12.24 6.83
C THR A 8 -11.18 -11.69 5.99
N SER A 9 -12.39 -11.54 6.53
CA SER A 9 -13.56 -10.99 5.81
C SER A 9 -13.41 -9.52 5.36
N LEU A 10 -12.22 -8.95 5.54
CA LEU A 10 -11.92 -7.56 5.31
C LEU A 10 -11.50 -7.31 3.87
N PRO A 11 -11.89 -6.17 3.31
CA PRO A 11 -11.57 -5.84 1.93
C PRO A 11 -10.07 -5.62 1.71
N ILE A 12 -9.65 -5.77 0.47
CA ILE A 12 -8.33 -5.40 -0.05
C ILE A 12 -8.48 -4.07 -0.78
N LEU A 13 -7.59 -3.12 -0.48
CA LEU A 13 -7.52 -1.85 -1.19
C LEU A 13 -6.44 -1.91 -2.27
N LEU A 14 -6.80 -1.67 -3.53
CA LEU A 14 -5.88 -1.39 -4.61
C LEU A 14 -5.80 0.12 -4.79
N ALA A 15 -4.63 0.71 -4.63
CA ALA A 15 -4.40 2.15 -4.69
C ALA A 15 -3.35 2.47 -5.73
N GLY A 16 -3.66 3.38 -6.65
CA GLY A 16 -2.73 3.79 -7.70
C GLY A 16 -3.29 4.90 -8.57
N ASP A 17 -2.42 5.56 -9.31
CA ASP A 17 -2.80 6.69 -10.17
C ASP A 17 -2.97 6.27 -11.65
N ALA A 18 -2.44 5.10 -12.03
CA ALA A 18 -2.55 4.56 -13.38
C ALA A 18 -3.72 3.58 -13.47
N GLU A 19 -4.75 3.97 -14.22
CA GLU A 19 -6.00 3.19 -14.35
C GLU A 19 -5.75 1.80 -14.96
N ALA A 20 -4.94 1.71 -16.00
CA ALA A 20 -4.60 0.44 -16.65
C ALA A 20 -3.88 -0.53 -15.70
N ASP A 21 -2.98 -0.01 -14.86
CA ASP A 21 -2.21 -0.82 -13.91
C ASP A 21 -3.11 -1.29 -12.76
N LEU A 22 -4.04 -0.45 -12.31
CA LEU A 22 -5.05 -0.82 -11.32
C LEU A 22 -6.05 -1.86 -11.84
N ASP A 23 -6.45 -1.77 -13.09
CA ASP A 23 -7.34 -2.75 -13.71
C ASP A 23 -6.61 -4.09 -13.91
N ALA A 24 -5.33 -4.06 -14.28
CA ALA A 24 -4.49 -5.25 -14.33
C ALA A 24 -4.35 -5.89 -12.94
N LEU A 25 -4.00 -5.12 -11.90
CA LEU A 25 -3.93 -5.60 -10.52
C LEU A 25 -5.27 -6.16 -10.04
N HIS A 26 -6.38 -5.51 -10.41
CA HIS A 26 -7.71 -6.00 -10.07
C HIS A 26 -8.01 -7.33 -10.74
N ALA A 27 -7.71 -7.49 -12.03
CA ALA A 27 -7.89 -8.74 -12.75
C ALA A 27 -7.01 -9.87 -12.18
N LEU A 28 -5.78 -9.56 -11.75
CA LEU A 28 -4.91 -10.53 -11.06
C LEU A 28 -5.49 -11.00 -9.72
N MET A 29 -6.27 -10.13 -9.07
CA MET A 29 -6.85 -10.38 -7.75
C MET A 29 -8.30 -10.85 -7.79
N GLU A 30 -8.97 -10.84 -8.94
CA GLU A 30 -10.39 -11.22 -9.09
C GLU A 30 -10.65 -12.69 -8.70
N GLY A 31 -9.60 -13.53 -8.72
CA GLY A 31 -9.63 -14.91 -8.20
C GLY A 31 -9.32 -15.08 -6.71
N ALA A 32 -8.91 -14.01 -6.01
CA ALA A 32 -8.64 -14.05 -4.57
C ALA A 32 -9.95 -13.89 -3.79
N GLU A 33 -10.22 -14.78 -2.84
CA GLU A 33 -11.40 -14.73 -1.97
C GLU A 33 -11.37 -13.48 -1.06
N GLY A 34 -11.84 -12.34 -1.57
CA GLY A 34 -11.86 -11.07 -0.85
C GLY A 34 -12.66 -9.98 -1.58
N ARG A 35 -13.20 -9.01 -0.83
CA ARG A 35 -13.85 -7.83 -1.45
C ARG A 35 -12.78 -6.85 -1.90
N LEU A 36 -12.69 -6.60 -3.19
CA LEU A 36 -11.74 -5.62 -3.74
C LEU A 36 -12.35 -4.23 -3.75
N ALA A 37 -11.56 -3.23 -3.35
CA ALA A 37 -11.86 -1.82 -3.53
C ALA A 37 -10.71 -1.16 -4.30
N GLN A 38 -11.03 -0.26 -5.22
CA GLN A 38 -10.03 0.52 -5.95
C GLN A 38 -10.06 1.98 -5.51
N ALA A 39 -8.88 2.58 -5.42
CA ALA A 39 -8.69 4.01 -5.23
C ALA A 39 -7.73 4.52 -6.32
N ARG A 40 -8.31 5.22 -7.31
CA ARG A 40 -7.62 5.73 -8.51
C ARG A 40 -6.82 7.02 -8.27
N SER A 41 -6.51 7.29 -7.01
CA SER A 41 -5.55 8.33 -6.61
C SER A 41 -5.09 8.11 -5.19
N VAL A 42 -3.92 8.64 -4.85
CA VAL A 42 -3.42 8.69 -3.46
C VAL A 42 -4.43 9.36 -2.52
N ALA A 43 -5.08 10.44 -2.94
CA ALA A 43 -6.06 11.15 -2.12
C ALA A 43 -7.27 10.27 -1.79
N LEU A 44 -7.79 9.55 -2.79
CA LEU A 44 -8.89 8.59 -2.58
C LEU A 44 -8.45 7.42 -1.70
N ALA A 45 -7.22 6.91 -1.86
CA ALA A 45 -6.69 5.83 -1.04
C ALA A 45 -6.61 6.24 0.43
N CYS A 46 -6.09 7.43 0.70
CA CYS A 46 -6.05 7.98 2.06
C CYS A 46 -7.45 8.22 2.64
N ALA A 47 -8.41 8.68 1.84
CA ALA A 47 -9.79 8.87 2.30
C ALA A 47 -10.47 7.52 2.61
N ALA A 48 -10.22 6.49 1.80
CA ALA A 48 -10.73 5.14 1.99
C ALA A 48 -10.17 4.53 3.29
N LEU A 49 -8.86 4.58 3.50
CA LEU A 49 -8.19 4.06 4.70
C LEU A 49 -8.71 4.70 6.00
N ARG A 50 -9.25 5.93 5.97
CA ARG A 50 -9.84 6.56 7.16
C ARG A 50 -11.24 6.06 7.51
N ARG A 51 -11.94 5.44 6.57
CA ARG A 51 -13.37 5.11 6.68
C ARG A 51 -13.62 3.61 6.76
N VAL A 52 -12.75 2.82 6.15
CA VAL A 52 -12.92 1.39 6.01
C VAL A 52 -11.68 0.71 6.56
N GLU A 53 -11.89 -0.33 7.37
CA GLU A 53 -10.82 -1.22 7.78
C GLU A 53 -10.52 -2.17 6.60
N TYR A 54 -9.27 -2.11 6.12
CA TYR A 54 -8.77 -3.00 5.08
C TYR A 54 -7.85 -4.05 5.68
N GLY A 55 -7.92 -5.27 5.16
CA GLY A 55 -7.02 -6.35 5.55
C GLY A 55 -5.60 -6.13 5.04
N VAL A 56 -5.47 -5.55 3.84
CA VAL A 56 -4.21 -5.12 3.22
C VAL A 56 -4.50 -4.03 2.19
N ALA A 57 -3.52 -3.16 1.95
CA ALA A 57 -3.52 -2.24 0.81
C ALA A 57 -2.34 -2.55 -0.12
N VAL A 58 -2.59 -2.63 -1.42
CA VAL A 58 -1.59 -2.67 -2.48
C VAL A 58 -1.50 -1.27 -3.07
N ALA A 59 -0.34 -0.63 -2.96
CA ALA A 59 -0.10 0.72 -3.41
C ALA A 59 0.85 0.72 -4.61
N ASP A 60 0.30 0.85 -5.81
CA ASP A 60 1.05 1.02 -7.06
C ASP A 60 1.24 2.50 -7.38
N VAL A 61 2.44 3.01 -7.14
CA VAL A 61 2.69 4.45 -7.11
C VAL A 61 3.90 4.82 -7.96
N ALA A 62 3.73 5.88 -8.76
CA ALA A 62 4.81 6.38 -9.63
C ALA A 62 5.99 7.03 -8.87
N THR A 63 5.88 7.26 -7.56
CA THR A 63 6.90 7.96 -6.75
C THR A 63 6.91 7.44 -5.32
N VAL A 64 8.07 7.54 -4.65
CA VAL A 64 8.27 7.11 -3.26
C VAL A 64 7.40 7.94 -2.30
N GLU A 65 7.25 9.23 -2.55
CA GLU A 65 6.47 10.17 -1.72
C GLU A 65 4.99 9.79 -1.66
N LYS A 66 4.44 9.35 -2.79
CA LYS A 66 3.07 8.85 -2.87
C LYS A 66 2.88 7.57 -2.06
N GLY A 67 3.84 6.64 -2.14
CA GLY A 67 3.86 5.43 -1.31
C GLY A 67 3.91 5.76 0.18
N PHE A 68 4.79 6.70 0.57
CA PHE A 68 4.89 7.17 1.95
C PHE A 68 3.59 7.80 2.47
N THR A 69 2.88 8.54 1.61
CA THR A 69 1.60 9.16 1.95
C THR A 69 0.53 8.11 2.27
N ILE A 70 0.45 7.04 1.47
CA ILE A 70 -0.46 5.91 1.71
C ILE A 70 -0.07 5.17 2.98
N LEU A 71 1.22 4.87 3.18
CA LEU A 71 1.74 4.24 4.40
C LEU A 71 1.36 5.02 5.66
N ARG A 72 1.53 6.35 5.65
CA ARG A 72 1.16 7.20 6.78
C ARG A 72 -0.34 7.16 7.08
N ALA A 73 -1.19 7.07 6.05
CA ALA A 73 -2.63 6.92 6.23
C ALA A 73 -2.98 5.54 6.81
N ALA A 74 -2.38 4.47 6.30
CA ALA A 74 -2.60 3.10 6.75
C ALA A 74 -2.15 2.88 8.20
N ARG A 75 -1.05 3.52 8.65
CA ARG A 75 -0.60 3.45 10.06
C ARG A 75 -1.53 4.16 11.06
N ARG A 76 -2.46 4.99 10.59
CA ARG A 76 -3.46 5.64 11.43
C ARG A 76 -4.72 4.80 11.63
N THR A 77 -4.86 3.68 10.91
CA THR A 77 -5.98 2.76 11.09
C THR A 77 -5.79 1.91 12.35
N ARG A 78 -6.89 1.38 12.88
CA ARG A 78 -6.88 0.46 14.02
C ARG A 78 -7.79 -0.73 13.72
N PRO A 79 -7.24 -1.95 13.55
CA PRO A 79 -5.82 -2.29 13.49
C PRO A 79 -5.10 -1.62 12.31
N VAL A 80 -3.77 -1.49 12.40
CA VAL A 80 -2.94 -0.94 11.32
C VAL A 80 -3.09 -1.82 10.07
N THR A 81 -3.37 -1.19 8.93
CA THR A 81 -3.46 -1.88 7.65
C THR A 81 -2.05 -2.09 7.08
N PRO A 82 -1.62 -3.33 6.80
CA PRO A 82 -0.36 -3.59 6.11
C PRO A 82 -0.43 -3.07 4.66
N VAL A 83 0.69 -2.55 4.17
CA VAL A 83 0.79 -1.98 2.82
C VAL A 83 1.90 -2.68 2.04
N ILE A 84 1.57 -3.15 0.84
CA ILE A 84 2.53 -3.61 -0.17
C ILE A 84 2.72 -2.46 -1.16
N CYS A 85 3.93 -1.92 -1.26
CA CYS A 85 4.24 -0.85 -2.21
C CYS A 85 4.85 -1.43 -3.49
N LEU A 86 4.28 -1.07 -4.64
CA LEU A 86 4.85 -1.31 -5.96
C LEU A 86 5.43 0.01 -6.46
N LEU A 87 6.74 0.05 -6.69
CA LEU A 87 7.47 1.21 -7.17
C LEU A 87 7.94 0.95 -8.61
N PRO A 88 7.99 1.96 -9.49
CA PRO A 88 8.50 1.78 -10.84
C PRO A 88 10.00 1.43 -10.86
N ALA A 89 10.40 0.60 -11.82
CA ALA A 89 11.78 0.09 -11.95
C ALA A 89 12.87 1.16 -12.13
N TYR A 90 12.50 2.37 -12.59
CA TYR A 90 13.43 3.48 -12.80
C TYR A 90 13.71 4.28 -11.52
N LEU A 91 12.88 4.14 -10.48
CA LEU A 91 13.23 4.65 -9.17
C LEU A 91 14.22 3.67 -8.58
N ASP A 92 15.40 4.14 -8.18
CA ASP A 92 16.29 3.37 -7.32
C ASP A 92 15.56 3.13 -5.98
N PRO A 93 14.99 1.94 -5.74
CA PRO A 93 14.22 1.64 -4.54
C PRO A 93 15.13 1.60 -3.30
N TRP A 94 16.45 1.64 -3.47
CA TRP A 94 17.42 1.42 -2.41
C TRP A 94 18.38 2.60 -2.20
N GLY A 95 18.42 3.57 -3.13
CA GLY A 95 19.43 4.63 -3.13
C GLY A 95 19.06 5.94 -2.42
N SER A 96 17.82 6.10 -1.93
CA SER A 96 17.38 7.34 -1.28
C SER A 96 16.89 7.13 0.16
N PRO A 97 17.09 8.10 1.08
CA PRO A 97 16.55 8.03 2.43
C PRO A 97 15.01 7.92 2.48
N ALA A 98 14.33 8.41 1.45
CA ALA A 98 12.89 8.27 1.32
C ALA A 98 12.53 6.81 0.99
N SER A 99 13.29 6.15 0.13
CA SER A 99 13.09 4.74 -0.23
C SER A 99 13.36 3.83 0.96
N GLU A 100 14.45 4.06 1.72
CA GLU A 100 14.75 3.33 2.97
C GLU A 100 13.56 3.36 3.94
N ARG A 101 12.97 4.54 4.15
CA ARG A 101 11.80 4.69 5.05
C ARG A 101 10.56 3.97 4.55
N VAL A 102 10.35 3.90 3.22
CA VAL A 102 9.26 3.09 2.65
C VAL A 102 9.52 1.61 2.91
N HIS A 103 10.77 1.14 2.76
CA HIS A 103 11.17 -0.23 3.07
C HIS A 103 11.00 -0.60 4.55
N GLU A 104 11.25 0.33 5.47
CA GLU A 104 11.07 0.11 6.91
C GLU A 104 9.59 0.04 7.34
N LEU A 105 8.71 0.79 6.65
CA LEU A 105 7.32 0.96 7.07
C LEU A 105 6.32 0.08 6.30
N ALA A 106 6.63 -0.27 5.05
CA ALA A 106 5.80 -1.16 4.26
C ALA A 106 5.94 -2.60 4.75
N PHE A 107 4.88 -3.39 4.54
CA PHE A 107 4.95 -4.84 4.71
C PHE A 107 5.91 -5.45 3.68
N ALA A 108 5.82 -4.99 2.44
CA ALA A 108 6.74 -5.35 1.38
C ALA A 108 6.85 -4.21 0.37
N VAL A 109 8.02 -4.12 -0.27
CA VAL A 109 8.26 -3.23 -1.41
C VAL A 109 8.70 -4.11 -2.59
N ARG A 110 8.08 -3.90 -3.75
CA ARG A 110 8.41 -4.58 -5.01
C ARG A 110 8.46 -3.57 -6.15
N VAL A 111 9.04 -4.01 -7.25
CA VAL A 111 9.09 -3.24 -8.48
C VAL A 111 7.88 -3.58 -9.35
N HIS A 112 7.21 -2.58 -9.90
CA HIS A 112 6.20 -2.76 -10.95
C HIS A 112 6.90 -2.94 -12.33
N PRO A 113 6.42 -3.86 -13.20
CA PRO A 113 5.27 -4.76 -13.01
C PRO A 113 5.61 -5.98 -12.14
N LEU A 114 4.61 -6.47 -11.41
CA LEU A 114 4.69 -7.66 -10.57
C LEU A 114 3.82 -8.78 -11.16
N ASP A 115 4.30 -10.02 -11.12
CA ASP A 115 3.52 -11.18 -11.55
C ASP A 115 2.43 -11.56 -10.54
N ALA A 116 1.42 -12.28 -11.04
CA ALA A 116 0.22 -12.65 -10.29
C ALA A 116 0.51 -13.51 -9.06
N GLU A 117 1.39 -14.50 -9.21
CA GLU A 117 1.73 -15.46 -8.16
C GLU A 117 2.43 -14.74 -7.00
N THR A 118 3.44 -13.94 -7.31
CA THR A 118 4.16 -13.15 -6.29
C THR A 118 3.24 -12.15 -5.60
N LEU A 119 2.33 -11.49 -6.33
CA LEU A 119 1.36 -10.58 -5.73
C LEU A 119 0.42 -11.31 -4.76
N GLN A 120 -0.10 -12.48 -5.18
CA GLN A 120 -1.01 -13.29 -4.38
C GLN A 120 -0.34 -13.81 -3.10
N ASP A 121 0.92 -14.26 -3.20
CA ASP A 121 1.70 -14.70 -2.05
C ASP A 121 1.93 -13.58 -1.05
N LEU A 122 2.29 -12.37 -1.53
CA LEU A 122 2.49 -11.21 -0.67
C LEU A 122 1.20 -10.77 0.03
N VAL A 123 0.08 -10.75 -0.70
CA VAL A 123 -1.23 -10.41 -0.14
C VAL A 123 -1.64 -11.44 0.91
N THR A 124 -1.48 -12.73 0.63
CA THR A 124 -1.80 -13.81 1.57
C THR A 124 -0.96 -13.67 2.84
N ALA A 125 0.36 -13.49 2.70
CA ALA A 125 1.26 -13.28 3.83
C ALA A 125 0.89 -12.04 4.65
N ALA A 126 0.48 -10.94 4.01
CA ALA A 126 0.05 -9.72 4.71
C ALA A 126 -1.26 -9.92 5.49
N LEU A 127 -2.20 -10.70 4.96
CA LEU A 127 -3.48 -10.99 5.59
C LEU A 127 -3.32 -11.94 6.80
N GLU A 128 -2.36 -12.86 6.75
CA GLU A 128 -2.04 -13.81 7.82
C GLU A 128 -1.12 -13.22 8.90
N ALA A 129 -0.41 -12.13 8.60
CA ALA A 129 0.53 -11.53 9.54
C ALA A 129 -0.18 -11.03 10.81
N PRO A 130 0.44 -11.19 12.00
CA PRO A 130 -0.07 -10.59 13.23
C PRO A 130 -0.22 -9.08 13.04
N ARG A 131 -1.43 -8.54 13.22
CA ARG A 131 -1.72 -7.10 13.03
C ARG A 131 -1.18 -6.18 14.14
N ILE A 132 -0.09 -6.62 14.78
CA ILE A 132 0.64 -5.88 15.81
C ILE A 132 1.90 -5.34 15.14
N ILE A 133 1.75 -4.26 14.37
CA ILE A 133 2.92 -3.48 13.94
C ILE A 133 3.23 -2.52 15.09
N PRO A 134 4.39 -2.64 15.78
CA PRO A 134 4.74 -1.71 16.83
C PRO A 134 4.72 -0.27 16.29
N LEU A 135 3.98 0.61 16.98
CA LEU A 135 3.89 2.04 16.68
C LEU A 135 5.23 2.79 16.92
N ALA A 136 6.23 2.13 17.49
CA ALA A 136 7.50 2.73 17.87
C ALA A 136 8.34 3.06 16.63
N GLY A 137 8.72 4.33 16.46
CA GLY A 137 9.80 4.72 15.53
C GLY A 137 9.57 5.92 14.62
N LEU A 138 8.49 6.70 14.75
CA LEU A 138 8.43 8.00 14.09
C LEU A 138 8.50 9.13 15.12
N PRO A 139 9.47 10.05 15.03
CA PRO A 139 9.34 11.32 15.71
C PRO A 139 8.09 12.04 15.19
N ASP A 140 7.27 12.54 16.11
CA ASP A 140 6.15 13.45 15.82
C ASP A 140 6.63 14.85 15.34
N HIS A 141 7.88 14.99 14.92
CA HIS A 141 8.51 16.29 14.66
C HIS A 141 8.41 16.60 13.15
N ALA A 142 7.57 17.54 12.75
CA ALA A 142 7.90 18.98 12.77
C ALA A 142 9.17 19.25 11.96
N GLY A 143 9.03 19.75 10.73
CA GLY A 143 10.20 20.25 9.98
C GLY A 143 10.19 20.14 8.46
N ILE A 144 9.21 19.49 7.83
CA ILE A 144 8.99 19.69 6.39
C ILE A 144 7.87 20.71 6.26
N GLU A 145 8.24 21.97 6.06
CA GLU A 145 7.33 22.95 5.47
C GLU A 145 7.02 22.45 4.06
N TRP A 146 5.87 21.80 3.92
CA TRP A 146 5.29 21.54 2.61
C TRP A 146 4.73 22.87 2.14
N ASN A 147 5.30 23.45 1.08
CA ASN A 147 4.67 24.54 0.37
C ASN A 147 3.26 24.09 -0.01
N GLN A 148 2.28 24.59 0.75
CA GLN A 148 0.89 24.51 0.36
C GLN A 148 0.72 25.49 -0.79
N GLY A 149 0.52 24.96 -1.98
CA GLY A 149 0.13 25.74 -3.14
C GLY A 149 1.20 25.78 -4.21
N GLU A 150 1.01 24.94 -5.22
CA GLU A 150 1.05 25.40 -6.60
C GLU A 150 -0.04 24.63 -7.36
N GLU A 151 -1.24 25.19 -7.27
CA GLU A 151 -2.26 25.05 -8.31
C GLU A 151 -1.69 25.82 -9.51
N VAL A 152 -1.06 25.10 -10.44
CA VAL A 152 -0.56 25.72 -11.67
C VAL A 152 -1.78 25.94 -12.57
N ALA A 153 -2.04 27.22 -12.84
CA ALA A 153 -3.06 27.77 -13.72
C ALA A 153 -2.95 27.28 -15.17
#